data_AF-A0A090APY8-F1
#
_entry.id   AF-A0A090APY8-F1
#
_cell.length_a   1.000
_cell.length_b   1.000
_cell.length_c   1.000
_cell.angle_alpha   90.00
_cell.angle_beta   90.00
_cell.angle_gamma   90.00
#
_symmetry.space_group_name_H-M   'P 1'
#
loop_
_entity.id
_entity.type
_entity.pdbx_description
1 polymer ?
#
loop_
_entity_poly.entity_id
_entity_poly.type
_entity_poly.pdbx_seq_one_letter_code
_entity_poly.pdbx_strand_id
1 'polypeptide(L)'
;MMDLEREYNQDFHQWIEHHITLLREGRLSEIDTGHLIEELEDMARRDRDELVSRLVILMAHLLKWQFQLSQLSEQWKEFDGRSWRRSIIEQRNEILRQLRNKPSLKSYLPDAVVEAYPDAVKIAAQETRLAPSTFPSENPYAIEQLLDEDFYPLS
;
A
#
# COMPACT_ATOMS: atom_id res chain seq x y z
N MET A 1 17.00 14.17 -30.41
CA MET A 1 17.55 13.51 -29.21
C MET A 1 17.53 14.44 -28.00
N MET A 2 17.93 15.73 -28.09
CA MET A 2 17.84 16.70 -26.96
C MET A 2 16.42 17.20 -26.62
N ASP A 3 15.44 17.09 -27.51
CA ASP A 3 14.07 17.59 -27.23
C ASP A 3 13.23 16.63 -26.38
N LEU A 4 13.46 15.32 -26.49
CA LEU A 4 12.67 14.29 -25.78
C LEU A 4 12.97 14.24 -24.27
N GLU A 5 14.25 14.31 -23.88
CA GLU A 5 14.65 14.42 -22.46
C GLU A 5 14.12 15.70 -21.81
N ARG A 6 13.95 16.77 -22.59
CA ARG A 6 13.49 18.07 -22.09
C ARG A 6 11.97 18.11 -21.93
N GLU A 7 11.20 17.49 -22.82
CA GLU A 7 9.75 17.28 -22.65
C GLU A 7 9.45 16.33 -21.48
N TYR A 8 10.21 15.25 -21.34
CA TYR A 8 10.08 14.31 -20.21
C TYR A 8 10.20 15.01 -18.83
N ASN A 9 11.17 15.91 -18.69
CA ASN A 9 11.40 16.65 -17.45
C ASN A 9 10.44 17.83 -17.21
N GLN A 10 9.66 18.26 -18.20
CA GLN A 10 8.79 19.44 -18.10
C GLN A 10 7.30 19.11 -18.08
N ASP A 11 6.85 18.08 -18.80
CA ASP A 11 5.46 17.62 -18.79
C ASP A 11 5.35 16.13 -19.16
N PHE A 12 5.40 15.27 -18.14
CA PHE A 12 5.26 13.82 -18.28
C PHE A 12 3.97 13.41 -19.00
N HIS A 13 2.85 14.12 -18.75
CA HIS A 13 1.57 13.80 -19.39
C HIS A 13 1.63 14.07 -20.88
N GLN A 14 2.22 15.20 -21.28
CA GLN A 14 2.44 15.50 -22.69
C GLN A 14 3.37 14.49 -23.36
N TRP A 15 4.45 14.08 -22.67
CA TRP A 15 5.39 13.06 -23.17
C TRP A 15 4.70 11.70 -23.41
N ILE A 16 3.87 11.24 -22.46
CA ILE A 16 3.08 9.99 -22.61
C ILE A 16 2.11 10.09 -23.78
N GLU A 17 1.34 11.18 -23.90
CA GLU A 17 0.35 11.34 -24.99
C GLU A 17 1.04 11.39 -26.38
N HIS A 18 2.22 12.01 -26.46
CA HIS A 18 3.03 11.99 -27.67
C HIS A 18 3.45 10.56 -28.05
N HIS A 19 3.98 9.79 -27.09
CA HIS A 19 4.41 8.41 -27.33
C HIS A 19 3.22 7.48 -27.66
N ILE A 20 2.05 7.68 -27.05
CA ILE A 20 0.81 6.99 -27.41
C ILE A 20 0.44 7.28 -28.87
N THR A 21 0.61 8.52 -29.32
CA THR A 21 0.34 8.91 -30.71
C THR A 21 1.29 8.22 -31.67
N LEU A 22 2.60 8.23 -31.38
CA LEU A 22 3.60 7.52 -32.20
C LEU A 22 3.32 6.01 -32.30
N LEU A 23 2.93 5.38 -31.18
CA LEU A 23 2.53 3.97 -31.15
C LEU A 23 1.30 3.69 -32.02
N ARG A 24 0.27 4.54 -31.95
CA ARG A 24 -0.95 4.42 -32.77
C ARG A 24 -0.68 4.60 -34.26
N GLU A 25 0.25 5.48 -34.62
CA GLU A 25 0.66 5.74 -36.01
C GLU A 25 1.67 4.71 -36.55
N GLY A 26 2.15 3.79 -35.72
CA GLY A 26 3.15 2.79 -36.10
C GLY A 26 4.55 3.36 -36.32
N ARG A 27 4.84 4.57 -35.81
CA ARG A 27 6.11 5.29 -35.98
C ARG A 27 7.15 4.83 -34.96
N LEU A 28 7.43 3.53 -34.96
CA LEU A 28 8.25 2.87 -33.94
C LEU A 28 9.70 3.38 -33.87
N SER A 29 10.23 3.91 -34.97
CA SER A 29 11.59 4.49 -35.03
C SER A 29 11.76 5.79 -34.25
N GLU A 30 10.66 6.43 -33.87
CA GLU A 30 10.65 7.72 -33.17
C GLU A 30 10.35 7.58 -31.67
N ILE A 31 10.05 6.36 -31.21
CA ILE A 31 9.75 6.06 -29.81
C ILE A 31 11.04 6.06 -29.00
N ASP A 32 11.04 6.82 -27.91
CA ASP A 32 12.05 6.68 -26.87
C ASP A 32 11.82 5.41 -26.05
N THR A 33 12.33 4.30 -26.58
CA THR A 33 12.08 2.96 -26.02
C THR A 33 12.72 2.80 -24.63
N GLY A 34 13.83 3.51 -24.36
CA GLY A 34 14.53 3.43 -23.07
C GLY A 34 13.67 3.98 -21.94
N HIS A 35 13.24 5.23 -22.08
CA HIS A 35 12.38 5.88 -21.08
C HIS A 35 11.01 5.20 -20.97
N LEU A 36 10.45 4.69 -22.08
CA LEU A 36 9.18 3.97 -22.02
C LEU A 36 9.26 2.66 -21.24
N ILE A 37 10.35 1.90 -21.37
CA ILE A 37 10.57 0.69 -20.57
C ILE A 37 10.69 1.05 -19.09
N GLU A 38 11.50 2.05 -18.76
CA GLU A 38 11.68 2.53 -17.39
C GLU A 38 10.34 2.92 -16.76
N GLU A 39 9.49 3.67 -17.47
CA GLU A 39 8.18 4.06 -16.95
C GLU A 39 7.22 2.90 -16.73
N LEU A 40 7.28 1.87 -17.57
CA LEU A 40 6.47 0.66 -17.40
C LEU A 40 6.94 -0.17 -16.19
N GLU A 41 8.25 -0.28 -15.99
CA GLU A 41 8.85 -0.93 -14.82
C GLU A 41 8.54 -0.16 -13.53
N ASP A 42 8.65 1.16 -13.59
CA ASP A 42 8.32 2.08 -12.49
C ASP A 42 6.84 2.03 -12.14
N MET A 43 5.95 1.99 -13.12
CA MET A 43 4.52 1.80 -12.88
C MET A 43 4.24 0.49 -12.15
N ALA A 44 4.85 -0.62 -12.58
CA ALA A 44 4.69 -1.91 -11.93
C ALA A 44 5.24 -1.92 -10.49
N ARG A 45 6.36 -1.22 -10.25
CA ARG A 45 6.95 -1.05 -8.90
C ARG A 45 6.05 -0.19 -8.00
N ARG A 46 5.62 0.99 -8.46
CA ARG A 46 4.71 1.89 -7.73
C ARG A 46 3.44 1.16 -7.28
N ASP A 47 2.91 0.28 -8.12
CA ASP A 47 1.74 -0.52 -7.81
C ASP A 47 1.96 -1.52 -6.67
N ARG A 48 3.16 -2.08 -6.54
CA ARG A 48 3.53 -2.97 -5.44
C ARG A 48 3.80 -2.18 -4.17
N ASP A 49 4.58 -1.11 -4.27
CA ASP A 49 4.92 -0.25 -3.13
C ASP A 49 3.67 0.33 -2.47
N GLU A 50 2.68 0.72 -3.27
CA GLU A 50 1.39 1.21 -2.77
C GLU A 50 0.61 0.11 -2.02
N LEU A 51 0.63 -1.14 -2.51
CA LEU A 51 -0.02 -2.25 -1.80
C LEU A 51 0.65 -2.49 -0.44
N VAL A 52 1.98 -2.53 -0.41
CA VAL A 52 2.78 -2.71 0.81
C VAL A 52 2.49 -1.57 1.79
N SER A 53 2.54 -0.32 1.34
CA SER A 53 2.24 0.88 2.16
C SER A 53 0.86 0.80 2.82
N ARG A 54 -0.17 0.38 2.08
CA ARG A 54 -1.53 0.21 2.62
C ARG A 54 -1.62 -0.92 3.64
N LEU A 55 -0.94 -2.04 3.38
CA LEU A 55 -0.86 -3.17 4.31
C LEU A 55 -0.13 -2.79 5.60
N VAL A 56 0.93 -1.99 5.52
CA VAL A 56 1.65 -1.45 6.69
C VAL A 56 0.68 -0.72 7.61
N ILE A 57 -0.09 0.23 7.05
CA ILE A 57 -1.04 1.04 7.85
C ILE A 57 -2.19 0.20 8.39
N LEU A 58 -2.73 -0.74 7.58
CA LEU A 58 -3.79 -1.65 8.01
C LEU A 58 -3.33 -2.49 9.20
N MET A 59 -2.20 -3.19 9.07
CA MET A 59 -1.67 -4.05 10.12
C MET A 59 -1.27 -3.27 11.36
N ALA A 60 -0.69 -2.06 11.22
CA ALA A 60 -0.38 -1.21 12.37
C ALA A 60 -1.65 -0.89 13.19
N HIS A 61 -2.76 -0.58 12.53
CA HIS A 61 -4.02 -0.33 13.22
C HIS A 61 -4.66 -1.58 13.81
N LEU A 62 -4.54 -2.74 13.16
CA LEU A 62 -5.00 -4.02 13.73
C LEU A 62 -4.18 -4.43 14.97
N LEU A 63 -2.85 -4.20 14.95
CA LEU A 63 -1.99 -4.42 16.11
C LEU A 63 -2.37 -3.47 17.26
N LYS A 64 -2.56 -2.17 16.98
CA LYS A 64 -3.05 -1.21 17.98
C LYS A 64 -4.40 -1.63 18.56
N TRP A 65 -5.30 -2.09 17.69
CA TRP A 65 -6.60 -2.60 18.08
C TRP A 65 -6.49 -3.78 19.04
N GLN A 66 -5.68 -4.78 18.70
CA GLN A 66 -5.50 -5.99 19.50
C GLN A 66 -4.80 -5.71 20.84
N PHE A 67 -3.71 -4.93 20.82
CA PHE A 67 -2.80 -4.86 21.95
C PHE A 67 -2.95 -3.63 22.83
N GLN A 68 -3.76 -2.63 22.43
CA GLN A 68 -3.88 -1.37 23.18
C GLN A 68 -5.33 -0.90 23.43
N LEU A 69 -6.29 -1.34 22.62
CA LEU A 69 -7.67 -0.83 22.72
C LEU A 69 -8.27 -1.02 24.12
N SER A 70 -8.18 -2.21 24.69
CA SER A 70 -8.74 -2.53 26.02
C SER A 70 -8.19 -1.60 27.10
N GLN A 71 -6.87 -1.46 27.16
CA GLN A 71 -6.19 -0.58 28.11
C GLN A 71 -6.66 0.89 27.97
N LEU A 72 -6.74 1.40 26.74
CA LEU A 72 -7.14 2.80 26.54
C LEU A 72 -8.62 3.03 26.82
N SER A 73 -9.49 2.08 26.49
CA SER A 73 -10.92 2.18 26.80
C SER A 73 -11.22 2.09 28.30
N GLU A 74 -10.40 1.36 29.07
CA GLU A 74 -10.46 1.37 30.53
C GLU A 74 -9.97 2.70 31.12
N GLN A 75 -8.88 3.25 30.57
CA GLN A 75 -8.26 4.48 31.08
C GLN A 75 -9.05 5.75 30.69
N TRP A 76 -9.58 5.79 29.46
CA TRP A 76 -10.24 6.95 28.87
C TRP A 76 -11.64 6.56 28.40
N LYS A 77 -12.65 6.93 29.19
CA LYS A 77 -14.06 6.57 28.91
C LYS A 77 -14.57 7.00 27.53
N GLU A 78 -13.97 8.04 26.94
CA GLU A 78 -14.35 8.55 25.60
C GLU A 78 -13.63 7.82 24.46
N PHE A 79 -12.62 7.00 24.76
CA PHE A 79 -11.85 6.26 23.77
C PHE A 79 -12.51 4.93 23.44
N ASP A 80 -12.91 4.77 22.18
CA ASP A 80 -13.58 3.57 21.66
C ASP A 80 -12.98 3.07 20.33
N GLY A 81 -11.80 3.56 19.97
CA GLY A 81 -11.09 3.12 18.75
C GLY A 81 -11.73 3.55 17.44
N ARG A 82 -12.74 4.45 17.42
CA ARG A 82 -13.41 4.90 16.16
C ARG A 82 -12.45 5.40 15.08
N SER A 83 -11.43 6.16 15.47
CA SER A 83 -10.43 6.67 14.51
C SER A 83 -9.63 5.54 13.88
N TRP A 84 -9.24 4.53 14.68
CA TRP A 84 -8.53 3.36 14.19
C TRP A 84 -9.41 2.50 13.30
N ARG A 85 -10.68 2.29 13.68
CA ARG A 85 -11.67 1.59 12.87
C ARG A 85 -11.82 2.25 11.49
N ARG A 86 -11.92 3.58 11.45
CA ARG A 86 -12.00 4.33 10.19
C ARG A 86 -10.78 4.07 9.29
N SER A 87 -9.57 4.11 9.86
CA SER A 87 -8.34 3.81 9.11
C SER A 87 -8.29 2.36 8.61
N ILE A 88 -8.73 1.39 9.40
CA ILE A 88 -8.83 -0.02 8.99
C ILE A 88 -9.77 -0.17 7.79
N ILE A 89 -10.98 0.38 7.87
CA ILE A 89 -11.97 0.34 6.79
C ILE A 89 -11.42 0.99 5.52
N GLU A 90 -10.79 2.17 5.65
CA GLU A 90 -10.20 2.88 4.54
C GLU A 90 -9.11 2.05 3.85
N GLN A 91 -8.15 1.50 4.60
CA GLN A 91 -7.09 0.70 4.00
C GLN A 91 -7.62 -0.59 3.35
N ARG A 92 -8.60 -1.27 3.96
CA ARG A 92 -9.25 -2.45 3.34
C ARG A 92 -9.91 -2.10 2.01
N ASN A 93 -10.70 -1.04 1.97
CA ASN A 93 -11.40 -0.60 0.75
C ASN A 93 -10.41 -0.27 -0.36
N GLU A 94 -9.32 0.39 -0.02
CA GLU A 94 -8.29 0.79 -0.95
C GLU A 94 -7.48 -0.41 -1.49
N ILE A 95 -7.10 -1.34 -0.62
CA ILE A 95 -6.45 -2.60 -1.03
C ILE A 95 -7.37 -3.39 -1.95
N LEU A 96 -8.64 -3.59 -1.57
CA LEU A 96 -9.62 -4.32 -2.40
C LEU A 96 -9.84 -3.64 -3.76
N ARG A 97 -9.90 -2.29 -3.79
CA ARG A 97 -9.98 -1.52 -5.03
C ARG A 97 -8.75 -1.74 -5.90
N GLN A 98 -7.56 -1.70 -5.31
CA GLN A 98 -6.30 -1.92 -6.02
C GLN A 98 -6.23 -3.35 -6.60
N LEU A 99 -6.56 -4.37 -5.82
CA LEU A 99 -6.59 -5.77 -6.26
C LEU A 99 -7.65 -6.04 -7.35
N ARG A 100 -8.75 -5.28 -7.37
CA ARG A 100 -9.75 -5.33 -8.43
C ARG A 100 -9.24 -4.69 -9.72
N ASN A 101 -8.60 -3.53 -9.62
CA ASN A 101 -8.08 -2.79 -10.78
C ASN A 101 -6.82 -3.44 -11.37
N LYS A 102 -6.03 -4.12 -10.54
CA LYS A 102 -4.75 -4.76 -10.88
C LYS A 102 -4.73 -6.21 -10.39
N PRO A 103 -5.44 -7.14 -11.07
CA PRO A 103 -5.56 -8.52 -10.61
C PRO A 103 -4.22 -9.26 -10.48
N SER A 104 -3.18 -8.84 -11.20
CA SER A 104 -1.82 -9.39 -11.09
C SER A 104 -1.23 -9.24 -9.69
N LEU A 105 -1.61 -8.20 -8.94
CA LEU A 105 -1.14 -7.98 -7.56
C LEU A 105 -1.64 -9.04 -6.57
N LYS A 106 -2.72 -9.77 -6.89
CA LYS A 106 -3.22 -10.86 -6.02
C LYS A 106 -2.16 -11.94 -5.79
N SER A 107 -1.33 -12.22 -6.79
CA SER A 107 -0.25 -13.20 -6.68
C SER A 107 0.90 -12.75 -5.76
N TYR A 108 1.09 -11.44 -5.63
CA TYR A 108 2.14 -10.83 -4.79
C TYR A 108 1.63 -10.53 -3.37
N LEU A 109 0.33 -10.63 -3.11
CA LEU A 109 -0.26 -10.31 -1.81
C LEU A 109 0.39 -11.05 -0.61
N PRO A 110 0.73 -12.35 -0.69
CA PRO A 110 1.43 -13.02 0.41
C PRO A 110 2.80 -12.40 0.73
N ASP A 111 3.59 -12.10 -0.30
CA ASP A 111 4.91 -11.48 -0.13
C ASP A 111 4.77 -10.05 0.41
N ALA A 112 3.80 -9.29 -0.10
CA ALA A 112 3.52 -7.94 0.36
C ALA A 112 3.14 -7.88 1.85
N VAL A 113 2.41 -8.89 2.36
CA VAL A 113 2.09 -9.01 3.79
C VAL A 113 3.35 -9.26 4.63
N VAL A 114 4.22 -10.16 4.18
CA VAL A 114 5.50 -10.45 4.85
C VAL A 114 6.38 -9.20 4.87
N GLU A 115 6.45 -8.49 3.75
CA GLU A 115 7.22 -7.26 3.59
C GLU A 115 6.70 -6.12 4.48
N ALA A 116 5.38 -5.95 4.56
CA ALA A 116 4.74 -4.86 5.31
C ALA A 116 4.79 -5.06 6.83
N TYR A 117 4.83 -6.30 7.33
CA TYR A 117 4.64 -6.57 8.76
C TYR A 117 5.69 -5.93 9.69
N PRO A 118 7.01 -6.00 9.41
CA PRO A 118 8.02 -5.38 10.26
C PRO A 118 7.82 -3.86 10.42
N ASP A 119 7.40 -3.18 9.36
CA ASP A 119 7.14 -1.74 9.41
C ASP A 119 5.83 -1.43 10.13
N ALA A 120 4.81 -2.28 9.98
CA ALA A 120 3.58 -2.18 10.77
C ALA A 120 3.85 -2.29 12.28
N VAL A 121 4.73 -3.20 12.70
CA VAL A 121 5.17 -3.34 14.11
C VAL A 121 5.90 -2.09 14.58
N LYS A 122 6.80 -1.50 13.76
CA LYS A 122 7.49 -0.25 14.12
C LYS A 122 6.51 0.88 14.37
N ILE A 123 5.53 1.08 13.47
CA ILE A 123 4.50 2.11 13.62
C ILE A 123 3.65 1.85 14.87
N ALA A 124 3.16 0.61 15.05
CA ALA A 124 2.36 0.25 16.21
C ALA A 124 3.12 0.48 17.52
N ALA A 125 4.37 0.04 17.62
CA ALA A 125 5.22 0.24 18.81
C ALA A 125 5.44 1.73 19.09
N GLN A 126 5.75 2.53 18.06
CA GLN A 126 5.98 3.97 18.21
C GLN A 126 4.73 4.70 18.71
N GLU A 127 3.57 4.41 18.13
CA GLU A 127 2.32 5.11 18.47
C GLU A 127 1.72 4.64 19.80
N THR A 128 1.82 3.35 20.10
CA THR A 128 1.31 2.77 21.35
C THR A 128 2.24 3.00 22.54
N ARG A 129 3.53 3.24 22.28
CA ARG A 129 4.63 3.22 23.27
C ARG A 129 4.80 1.86 23.95
N LEU A 130 4.24 0.79 23.38
CA LEU A 130 4.51 -0.58 23.81
C LEU A 130 5.87 -1.03 23.26
N ALA A 131 6.52 -1.97 23.95
CA ALA A 131 7.75 -2.55 23.45
C ALA A 131 7.48 -3.31 22.13
N PRO A 132 8.39 -3.27 21.14
CA PRO A 132 8.23 -4.07 19.92
C PRO A 132 8.03 -5.58 20.20
N SER A 133 8.59 -6.09 21.30
CA SER A 133 8.43 -7.47 21.76
C SER A 133 7.03 -7.81 22.27
N THR A 134 6.15 -6.82 22.45
CA THR A 134 4.73 -7.06 22.77
C THR A 134 3.99 -7.61 21.56
N PHE A 135 4.44 -7.27 20.35
CA PHE A 135 3.84 -7.75 19.11
C PHE A 135 4.48 -9.08 18.69
N PRO A 136 3.72 -9.97 18.02
CA PRO A 136 4.27 -11.21 17.48
C PRO A 136 5.48 -10.99 16.55
N SER A 137 6.38 -11.97 16.45
CA SER A 137 7.53 -11.89 15.54
C SER A 137 7.14 -12.08 14.07
N GLU A 138 5.98 -12.68 13.82
CA GLU A 138 5.40 -12.91 12.49
C GLU A 138 3.96 -12.41 12.48
N ASN A 139 3.46 -12.04 11.29
CA ASN A 139 2.10 -11.54 11.14
C ASN A 139 1.06 -12.55 11.68
N PRO A 140 0.23 -12.17 12.68
CA PRO A 140 -0.75 -13.09 13.28
C PRO A 140 -2.05 -13.20 12.47
N TYR A 141 -2.22 -12.40 11.40
CA TYR A 141 -3.48 -12.32 10.65
C TYR A 141 -3.37 -13.06 9.33
N ALA A 142 -4.33 -13.95 9.05
CA ALA A 142 -4.48 -14.52 7.72
C ALA A 142 -4.84 -13.42 6.70
N ILE A 143 -4.52 -13.64 5.42
CA ILE A 143 -4.86 -12.67 4.36
C ILE A 143 -6.37 -12.44 4.29
N GLU A 144 -7.16 -13.50 4.49
CA GLU A 144 -8.61 -13.43 4.53
C GLU A 144 -9.08 -12.51 5.66
N GLN A 145 -8.45 -12.56 6.84
CA GLN A 145 -8.75 -11.69 7.97
C GLN A 145 -8.33 -10.23 7.73
N LEU A 146 -7.20 -10.02 7.05
CA LEU A 146 -6.77 -8.68 6.67
C LEU A 146 -7.80 -8.01 5.75
N LEU A 147 -8.40 -8.77 4.83
CA LEU A 147 -9.35 -8.26 3.85
C LEU A 147 -10.83 -8.32 4.28
N ASP A 148 -11.14 -9.03 5.36
CA ASP A 148 -12.50 -9.16 5.90
C ASP A 148 -12.94 -7.87 6.61
N GLU A 149 -14.01 -7.24 6.12
CA GLU A 149 -14.57 -5.99 6.66
C GLU A 149 -15.02 -6.11 8.12
N ASP A 150 -15.45 -7.30 8.54
CA ASP A 150 -15.97 -7.57 9.87
C ASP A 150 -14.91 -8.12 10.84
N PHE A 151 -13.71 -8.42 10.35
CA PHE A 151 -12.64 -8.91 11.20
C PHE A 151 -12.01 -7.78 12.04
N TYR A 152 -12.04 -7.96 13.35
CA TYR A 152 -11.28 -7.20 14.34
C TYR A 152 -10.69 -8.19 15.35
N PRO A 153 -9.35 -8.20 15.57
CA PRO A 153 -8.74 -9.14 16.48
C PRO A 153 -9.22 -8.89 17.90
N LEU A 154 -9.48 -9.99 18.62
CA LEU A 154 -9.77 -9.94 20.04
C LEU A 154 -8.48 -9.64 20.81
N SER A 155 -8.59 -8.69 21.75
CA SER A 155 -7.55 -8.32 22.71
C SER A 155 -7.39 -9.35 23.81
#